data_AF-A0A949YTQ6-F1
#
_entry.id   AF-A0A949YTQ6-F1
#
_cell.length_a   1.000
_cell.length_b   1.000
_cell.length_c   1.000
_cell.angle_alpha   90.00
_cell.angle_beta   90.00
_cell.angle_gamma   90.00
#
_symmetry.space_group_name_H-M   'P 1'
#
loop_
_entity.id
_entity.type
_entity.pdbx_description
1 polymer ?
#
loop_
_entity_poly.entity_id
_entity_poly.type
_entity_poly.pdbx_seq_one_letter_code
_entity_poly.pdbx_strand_id
1 'polypeptide(L)'
;MAPLLYDRVLAACNAAGVTLNIVQEGNSPTTILSLVAGGIGLSFTIASAARTKPDTVVLREIEGLRIKIDFFAIWRDDNKLPALHKLIEVVRKQPARNLRR
;
A
#
# COMPACT_ATOMS: atom_id res chain seq x y z
N MET A 1 5.00 7.90 -2.96
CA MET A 1 4.31 6.58 -2.99
C MET A 1 5.20 5.62 -3.78
N ALA A 2 5.09 4.29 -3.63
CA ALA A 2 5.79 3.39 -4.55
C ALA A 2 5.26 3.65 -5.99
N PRO A 3 6.11 3.89 -7.01
CA PRO A 3 5.67 4.32 -8.34
C PRO A 3 4.56 3.44 -8.95
N LEU A 4 4.70 2.11 -8.82
CA LEU A 4 3.71 1.15 -9.30
C LEU A 4 2.30 1.37 -8.72
N LEU A 5 2.19 1.77 -7.45
CA LEU A 5 0.89 1.99 -6.82
C LEU A 5 0.27 3.30 -7.31
N TYR A 6 1.08 4.34 -7.51
CA TYR A 6 0.63 5.62 -8.06
C TYR A 6 0.01 5.43 -9.45
N ASP A 7 0.74 4.75 -10.34
CA ASP A 7 0.27 4.50 -11.72
C ASP A 7 -1.00 3.65 -11.74
N ARG A 8 -1.10 2.64 -10.87
CA ARG A 8 -2.31 1.79 -10.78
C ARG A 8 -3.53 2.54 -10.26
N VAL A 9 -3.35 3.48 -9.33
CA VAL A 9 -4.45 4.34 -8.86
C VAL A 9 -4.90 5.25 -9.99
N LEU A 10 -3.96 5.92 -10.69
CA LEU A 10 -4.30 6.77 -11.83
C LEU A 10 -5.01 6.00 -12.93
N ALA A 11 -4.51 4.83 -13.30
CA ALA A 11 -5.13 3.97 -14.31
C ALA A 11 -6.54 3.54 -13.90
N ALA A 12 -6.77 3.19 -12.63
CA ALA A 12 -8.08 2.81 -12.14
C ALA A 12 -9.07 3.99 -12.13
N CYS A 13 -8.64 5.18 -11.72
CA CYS A 13 -9.46 6.39 -11.81
C CYS A 13 -9.81 6.70 -13.27
N ASN A 14 -8.83 6.66 -14.17
CA ASN A 14 -9.05 6.92 -15.59
C ASN A 14 -10.01 5.90 -16.23
N ALA A 15 -9.86 4.62 -15.90
CA ALA A 15 -10.79 3.57 -16.36
C ALA A 15 -12.23 3.77 -15.85
N ALA A 16 -12.41 4.46 -14.73
CA ALA A 16 -13.71 4.87 -14.20
C ALA A 16 -14.20 6.21 -14.77
N GLY A 17 -13.50 6.80 -15.75
CA GLY A 17 -13.84 8.11 -16.32
C GLY A 17 -13.49 9.30 -15.41
N VAL A 18 -12.70 9.07 -14.35
CA VAL A 18 -12.29 10.10 -13.39
C VAL A 18 -10.85 10.51 -13.67
N THR A 19 -10.66 11.77 -14.05
CA THR A 19 -9.32 12.38 -14.12
C THR A 19 -9.04 13.10 -12.79
N LEU A 20 -8.00 12.69 -12.08
CA LEU A 20 -7.62 13.33 -10.82
C LEU A 20 -6.95 14.68 -11.09
N ASN A 21 -7.41 15.73 -10.41
CA ASN A 21 -6.69 17.00 -10.34
C ASN A 21 -5.72 16.97 -9.15
N ILE A 22 -4.47 16.57 -9.40
CA ILE A 22 -3.46 16.45 -8.36
C ILE A 22 -2.81 17.81 -8.12
N VAL A 23 -3.16 18.46 -7.02
CA VAL A 23 -2.62 19.77 -6.63
C VAL A 23 -1.49 19.67 -5.59
N GLN A 24 -1.28 18.48 -5.02
CA GLN A 24 -0.26 18.24 -4.01
C GLN A 24 0.38 16.88 -4.24
N GLU A 25 1.71 16.88 -4.37
CA GLU A 25 2.54 15.68 -4.40
C GLU A 25 3.37 15.57 -3.12
N GLY A 26 3.64 14.34 -2.70
CA GLY A 26 4.39 14.07 -1.47
C GLY A 26 5.36 12.90 -1.62
N ASN A 27 6.54 13.05 -1.03
CA ASN A 27 7.65 12.11 -1.21
C ASN A 27 7.60 10.91 -0.24
N SER A 28 6.75 10.96 0.78
CA SER A 28 6.58 9.88 1.76
C SER A 28 5.11 9.69 2.12
N PRO A 29 4.64 8.43 2.30
CA PRO A 29 3.29 8.16 2.82
C PRO A 29 3.02 8.87 4.15
N THR A 30 4.02 8.96 5.02
CA THR A 30 3.88 9.64 6.32
C THR A 30 3.60 11.13 6.14
N THR A 31 4.37 11.81 5.29
CA THR A 31 4.17 13.23 4.97
C THR A 31 2.77 13.47 4.42
N ILE A 32 2.33 12.65 3.46
CA ILE A 32 1.00 12.77 2.86
C ILE A 32 -0.09 12.61 3.93
N LEU A 33 0.01 11.62 4.82
CA LEU A 33 -0.97 11.42 5.90
C LEU A 33 -0.95 12.56 6.92
N SER A 34 0.20 13.19 7.17
CA SER A 34 0.27 14.40 8.00
C SER A 34 -0.46 15.59 7.35
N LEU A 35 -0.37 15.76 6.02
CA LEU A 35 -1.12 16.80 5.31
C LEU A 35 -2.64 16.56 5.40
N VAL A 36 -3.07 15.30 5.27
CA VAL A 36 -4.48 14.90 5.48
C VAL A 36 -4.92 15.19 6.92
N ALA A 37 -4.11 14.83 7.91
CA ALA A 37 -4.38 15.13 9.32
C ALA A 37 -4.49 16.64 9.61
N GLY A 38 -3.72 17.46 8.87
CA GLY A 38 -3.79 18.92 8.91
C GLY A 38 -4.93 19.54 8.11
N GLY A 39 -5.81 18.73 7.50
CA GLY A 39 -7.00 19.20 6.79
C GLY A 39 -6.76 19.70 5.35
N ILE A 40 -5.59 19.41 4.76
CA ILE A 40 -5.24 19.90 3.41
C ILE A 40 -6.01 19.17 2.30
N GLY A 41 -6.49 17.95 2.57
CA GLY A 41 -7.28 17.20 1.60
C GLY A 41 -7.36 15.71 1.90
N LEU A 42 -7.40 14.90 0.85
CA LEU A 42 -7.46 13.44 0.90
C LEU A 42 -6.33 12.80 0.09
N SER A 43 -6.07 11.53 0.34
CA SER A 43 -5.11 10.74 -0.43
C SER A 43 -5.54 9.28 -0.53
N PHE A 44 -5.09 8.62 -1.59
CA PHE A 44 -5.12 7.16 -1.68
C PHE A 44 -4.01 6.55 -0.82
N THR A 45 -4.30 5.41 -0.20
CA THR A 45 -3.32 4.63 0.56
C THR A 45 -3.73 3.15 0.56
N ILE A 46 -2.88 2.30 1.14
CA ILE A 46 -3.15 0.86 1.29
C ILE A 46 -3.65 0.54 2.70
N ALA A 47 -4.40 -0.55 2.84
CA ALA A 47 -5.00 -0.98 4.10
C ALA A 47 -3.98 -1.13 5.25
N SER A 48 -2.71 -1.44 4.96
CA SER A 48 -1.68 -1.54 6.00
C SER A 48 -1.38 -0.22 6.71
N ALA A 49 -1.72 0.93 6.12
CA ALA A 49 -1.58 2.24 6.75
C ALA A 49 -2.45 2.39 8.00
N ALA A 50 -3.46 1.53 8.19
CA ALA A 50 -4.25 1.50 9.43
C ALA A 50 -3.40 1.33 10.69
N ARG A 51 -2.20 0.74 10.58
CA ARG A 51 -1.27 0.56 11.72
C ARG A 51 -0.47 1.81 12.07
N THR A 52 -0.35 2.76 11.16
CA THR A 52 0.58 3.90 11.28
C THR A 52 -0.06 5.25 10.97
N LYS A 53 -1.35 5.29 10.62
CA LYS A 53 -2.07 6.54 10.34
C LYS A 53 -2.13 7.42 11.60
N PRO A 54 -2.13 8.76 11.46
CA PRO A 54 -2.51 9.65 12.56
C PRO A 54 -3.93 9.34 13.05
N ASP A 55 -4.20 9.63 14.32
CA ASP A 55 -5.51 9.36 14.95
C ASP A 55 -6.66 10.10 14.27
N THR A 56 -6.41 11.34 13.84
CA THR A 56 -7.37 12.20 13.15
C THR A 56 -7.68 11.76 11.72
N VAL A 57 -6.89 10.85 11.14
CA VAL A 57 -7.12 10.35 9.78
C VAL A 57 -8.08 9.17 9.82
N VAL A 58 -9.12 9.21 9.00
CA VAL A 58 -10.04 8.09 8.81
C VAL A 58 -9.75 7.41 7.47
N LEU A 59 -9.60 6.08 7.50
CA LEU A 59 -9.48 5.29 6.27
C LEU A 59 -10.88 4.87 5.81
N ARG A 60 -11.14 5.00 4.51
CA ARG A 60 -12.37 4.58 3.84
C ARG A 60 -12.01 3.64 2.69
N GLU A 61 -12.67 2.49 2.64
CA GLU A 61 -12.58 1.63 1.46
C GLU A 61 -13.34 2.28 0.30
N ILE A 62 -12.82 2.10 -0.91
CA ILE A 62 -13.43 2.62 -2.14
C ILE A 62 -13.95 1.41 -2.92
N GLU A 63 -15.26 1.38 -3.14
CA GLU A 63 -15.89 0.33 -3.93
C GLU A 63 -15.37 0.36 -5.37
N GLY A 64 -15.13 -0.81 -5.95
CA GLY A 64 -14.58 -0.95 -7.30
C GLY A 64 -13.05 -0.73 -7.41
N LEU A 65 -12.40 -0.11 -6.42
CA LEU A 65 -10.95 0.13 -6.45
C LEU A 65 -10.18 -0.99 -5.74
N ARG A 66 -9.96 -2.11 -6.45
CA ARG A 66 -9.17 -3.25 -5.96
C ARG A 66 -7.84 -3.39 -6.68
N ILE A 67 -6.82 -2.74 -6.13
CA ILE A 67 -5.44 -2.85 -6.63
C ILE A 67 -4.73 -3.97 -5.85
N LYS A 68 -4.40 -5.07 -6.53
CA LYS A 68 -3.52 -6.10 -5.96
C LYS A 68 -2.08 -5.62 -6.03
N ILE A 69 -1.29 -5.90 -5.00
CA ILE A 69 0.16 -5.70 -5.01
C ILE A 69 0.77 -7.04 -4.64
N ASP A 70 1.64 -7.55 -5.51
CA ASP A 70 2.34 -8.79 -5.28
C ASP A 70 3.63 -8.52 -4.49
N PHE A 71 3.83 -9.31 -3.43
CA PHE A 71 5.05 -9.27 -2.63
C PHE A 71 5.92 -10.47 -2.99
N PHE A 72 7.15 -10.20 -3.38
CA PHE A 72 8.14 -11.22 -3.71
C PHE A 72 9.26 -11.19 -2.67
N ALA A 73 9.63 -12.38 -2.18
CA ALA A 73 10.87 -12.59 -1.46
C ALA A 73 11.86 -13.24 -2.43
N ILE A 74 13.06 -12.66 -2.57
CA ILE A 74 14.07 -13.09 -3.54
C ILE A 74 15.37 -13.36 -2.78
N TRP A 75 16.02 -14.46 -3.11
CA TRP A 75 17.32 -14.86 -2.57
C TRP A 75 18.15 -15.52 -3.67
N ARG A 76 19.47 -15.61 -3.48
CA ARG A 76 20.36 -16.37 -4.37
C ARG A 76 20.11 -17.87 -4.22
N ASP A 77 20.17 -18.60 -5.31
CA ASP A 77 19.97 -20.06 -5.34
C ASP A 77 21.00 -20.81 -4.48
N ASP A 78 22.23 -20.30 -4.41
CA ASP A 78 23.37 -20.87 -3.69
C ASP A 78 23.44 -20.46 -2.21
N ASN A 79 22.41 -19.79 -1.68
CA ASN A 79 22.38 -19.36 -0.29
C ASN A 79 22.20 -20.55 0.67
N LYS A 80 23.26 -20.86 1.42
CA LYS A 80 23.29 -21.98 2.39
C LYS A 80 22.92 -21.60 3.82
N LEU A 81 22.49 -20.36 4.09
CA LEU A 81 22.17 -19.95 5.46
C LEU A 81 20.94 -20.72 5.98
N PRO A 82 21.07 -21.47 7.10
CA PRO A 82 19.92 -22.18 7.67
C PRO A 82 18.80 -21.22 8.11
N ALA A 83 19.16 -19.99 8.48
CA ALA A 83 18.21 -18.94 8.83
C ALA A 83 17.27 -18.58 7.67
N LEU A 84 17.77 -18.57 6.42
CA LEU A 84 16.94 -18.29 5.25
C LEU A 84 15.88 -19.38 5.05
N HIS A 85 16.26 -20.65 5.19
CA HIS A 85 15.35 -21.78 5.07
C HIS A 85 14.23 -21.70 6.12
N LYS A 86 14.60 -21.43 7.38
CA LYS A 86 13.63 -21.21 8.46
C LYS A 86 12.71 -20.02 8.18
N LEU A 87 13.26 -18.91 7.68
CA LEU A 87 12.45 -17.74 7.33
C LEU A 87 11.43 -18.06 6.23
N ILE A 88 11.86 -18.75 5.16
CA ILE A 88 10.97 -19.17 4.07
C ILE A 88 9.85 -20.07 4.59
N GLU A 89 10.16 -21.02 5.48
CA GLU A 89 9.14 -21.86 6.11
C GLU A 89 8.13 -21.04 6.94
N VAL A 90 8.60 -20.09 7.73
CA VAL A 90 7.72 -19.20 8.52
C VAL A 90 6.80 -18.40 7.61
N VAL A 91 7.36 -17.77 6.57
CA VAL A 91 6.60 -16.95 5.63
C VAL A 91 5.58 -17.78 4.85
N ARG A 92 5.91 -19.01 4.43
CA ARG A 92 4.99 -19.93 3.74
C ARG A 92 3.84 -20.40 4.63
N LYS A 93 4.08 -20.55 5.94
CA LYS A 93 3.05 -20.94 6.92
C LYS A 93 2.12 -19.79 7.27
N GLN A 94 2.50 -18.55 6.97
CA GLN A 94 1.62 -17.41 7.18
C GLN A 94 0.50 -17.45 6.12
N PRO A 95 -0.78 -17.59 6.53
CA PRO A 95 -1.87 -17.43 5.57
C PRO A 95 -1.82 -16.03 4.99
N ALA A 96 -2.15 -15.89 3.70
CA ALA A 96 -2.42 -14.59 3.10
C ALA A 96 -3.49 -13.92 3.96
N ARG A 97 -3.06 -12.94 4.77
CA ARG A 97 -3.94 -12.30 5.74
C ARG A 97 -4.96 -11.50 4.97
N ASN A 98 -6.13 -12.10 4.75
CA ASN A 98 -7.30 -11.43 4.21
C ASN A 98 -7.66 -10.31 5.18
N LEU A 99 -7.27 -9.08 4.85
CA LEU A 99 -7.81 -7.87 5.45
C LEU A 99 -9.25 -7.74 4.94
N ARG A 100 -10.16 -8.50 5.54
CA ARG A 100 -11.60 -8.31 5.48
C ARG A 100 -12.07 -8.04 6.89
N ARG A 101 -12.26 -6.77 7.23
CA ARG A 101 -13.19 -6.31 8.26
C ARG A 101 -13.62 -4.90 7.91
#